data_AF-A0A2E4PEB2-F1
#
_entry.id   AF-A0A2E4PEB2-F1
#
_cell.length_a   1.000
_cell.length_b   1.000
_cell.length_c   1.000
_cell.angle_alpha   90.00
_cell.angle_beta   90.00
_cell.angle_gamma   90.00
#
_symmetry.space_group_name_H-M   'P 1'
#
loop_
_entity.id
_entity.type
_entity.pdbx_description
1 polymer ?
#
loop_
_entity_poly.entity_id
_entity_poly.type
_entity_poly.pdbx_seq_one_letter_code
_entity_poly.pdbx_strand_id
1 'polypeptide(L)'
;MKPFSKLTAKYPFLKFIGNRYVLVIIFFAVWMVFIDNYSLYFDHPVLDNEIKELEENKEYYVKEIRKDSTSIKQLQNPDQTEKYAREKYYMKREDEDIYIIEFEEEVPEEQTTSKAL
;
A
#
# COMPACT_ATOMS: atom_id res chain seq x y z
N MET A 1 4.08 -24.30 -62.39
CA MET A 1 2.82 -23.56 -62.19
C MET A 1 2.95 -22.73 -60.91
N LYS A 2 2.73 -21.41 -60.97
CA LYS A 2 2.92 -20.49 -59.82
C LYS A 2 1.57 -20.29 -59.09
N PRO A 3 1.29 -20.98 -57.96
CA PRO A 3 -0.03 -20.88 -57.30
C PRO A 3 -0.26 -19.51 -56.64
N PHE A 4 0.81 -18.82 -56.25
CA PHE A 4 0.75 -17.55 -55.51
C PHE A 4 0.37 -16.33 -56.36
N SER A 5 0.51 -16.40 -57.70
CA SER A 5 0.16 -15.26 -58.57
C SER A 5 -1.34 -15.05 -58.74
N LYS A 6 -2.15 -16.09 -58.48
CA LYS A 6 -3.62 -15.98 -58.53
C LYS A 6 -4.20 -15.31 -57.29
N LEU A 7 -3.57 -15.49 -56.11
CA LEU A 7 -4.01 -14.88 -54.86
C LEU A 7 -3.71 -13.37 -54.80
N THR A 8 -2.57 -12.94 -55.34
CA THR A 8 -2.17 -11.52 -55.36
C THR A 8 -2.96 -10.67 -56.36
N ALA A 9 -3.68 -11.29 -57.30
CA ALA A 9 -4.57 -10.60 -58.24
C ALA A 9 -5.96 -10.30 -57.65
N LYS A 10 -6.43 -11.13 -56.70
CA LYS A 10 -7.76 -10.99 -56.06
C LYS A 10 -7.78 -9.96 -54.93
N TYR A 11 -6.64 -9.74 -54.28
CA TYR A 11 -6.52 -8.85 -53.14
C TYR A 11 -5.38 -7.83 -53.34
N PRO A 12 -5.68 -6.54 -53.57
CA PRO A 12 -4.66 -5.53 -53.88
C PRO A 12 -3.68 -5.30 -52.71
N PHE A 13 -4.11 -5.54 -51.47
CA PHE A 13 -3.26 -5.46 -50.27
C PHE A 13 -2.18 -6.55 -50.21
N LEU A 14 -2.41 -7.70 -50.85
CA LEU A 14 -1.46 -8.82 -50.85
C LEU A 14 -0.25 -8.55 -51.76
N LYS A 15 -0.39 -7.65 -52.75
CA LYS A 15 0.76 -7.13 -53.52
C LYS A 15 1.67 -6.24 -52.68
N PHE A 16 1.11 -5.50 -51.73
CA PHE A 16 1.87 -4.64 -50.82
C PHE A 16 2.67 -5.47 -49.80
N ILE A 17 2.05 -6.52 -49.24
CA ILE A 17 2.70 -7.47 -48.31
C ILE A 17 3.77 -8.34 -49.01
N GLY A 18 3.69 -8.52 -50.33
CA GLY A 18 4.69 -9.25 -51.11
C GLY A 18 6.04 -8.52 -51.25
N ASN A 19 6.15 -7.26 -50.82
CA ASN A 19 7.40 -6.52 -50.82
C ASN A 19 8.27 -6.93 -49.61
N ARG A 20 9.53 -7.34 -49.87
CA ARG A 20 10.49 -7.77 -48.83
C ARG A 20 10.62 -6.78 -47.68
N TYR A 21 10.54 -5.48 -47.99
CA TYR A 21 10.65 -4.42 -46.98
C TYR A 21 9.44 -4.39 -46.04
N VAL A 22 8.23 -4.65 -46.55
CA VAL A 22 7.00 -4.67 -45.73
C VAL A 22 7.00 -5.88 -44.80
N LEU A 23 7.50 -7.04 -45.26
CA LEU A 23 7.66 -8.21 -44.39
C LEU A 23 8.66 -7.98 -43.25
N VAL A 24 9.79 -7.31 -43.52
CA VAL A 24 10.76 -6.97 -42.46
C VAL A 24 10.15 -5.97 -41.47
N ILE A 25 9.41 -4.96 -41.94
CA ILE A 25 8.75 -3.98 -41.07
C ILE A 25 7.65 -4.64 -40.22
N ILE A 26 6.84 -5.53 -40.80
CA ILE A 26 5.81 -6.27 -40.05
C ILE A 26 6.48 -7.19 -39.03
N PHE A 27 7.54 -7.90 -39.40
CA PHE A 27 8.27 -8.75 -38.47
C PHE A 27 8.88 -7.92 -37.32
N PHE A 28 9.46 -6.76 -37.64
CA PHE A 28 10.01 -5.85 -36.65
C PHE A 28 8.92 -5.23 -35.76
N ALA A 29 7.78 -4.84 -36.32
CA ALA A 29 6.65 -4.33 -35.56
C ALA A 29 6.04 -5.40 -34.65
N VAL A 30 5.92 -6.63 -35.12
CA VAL A 30 5.50 -7.79 -34.30
C VAL A 30 6.56 -8.09 -33.25
N TRP A 31 7.85 -8.01 -33.56
CA TRP A 31 8.93 -8.16 -32.59
C TRP A 31 8.85 -7.12 -31.49
N MET A 32 8.72 -5.84 -31.83
CA MET A 32 8.50 -4.76 -30.85
C MET A 32 7.19 -5.01 -30.08
N VAL A 33 6.08 -5.39 -30.73
CA VAL A 33 4.82 -5.60 -30.00
C VAL A 33 4.85 -6.84 -29.10
N PHE A 34 5.54 -7.92 -29.43
CA PHE A 34 5.57 -9.13 -28.60
C PHE A 34 6.70 -9.14 -27.57
N ILE A 35 7.85 -8.51 -27.86
CA ILE A 35 9.04 -8.52 -27.00
C ILE A 35 9.17 -7.23 -26.20
N ASP A 36 8.70 -6.09 -26.72
CA ASP A 36 8.71 -4.79 -26.01
C ASP A 36 7.49 -4.64 -25.06
N ASN A 37 6.46 -5.50 -25.16
CA ASN A 37 5.22 -5.43 -24.35
C ASN A 37 5.19 -6.25 -23.05
N TYR A 38 6.34 -6.64 -22.49
CA TYR A 38 6.34 -6.97 -21.07
C TYR A 38 5.98 -5.74 -20.19
N SER A 39 6.04 -4.53 -20.75
CA SER A 39 5.71 -3.28 -20.07
C SER A 39 4.26 -2.79 -20.28
N LEU A 40 3.70 -2.90 -21.50
CA LEU A 40 2.48 -2.15 -21.86
C LEU A 40 1.17 -2.66 -21.22
N TYR A 41 1.10 -3.94 -20.83
CA TYR A 41 -0.11 -4.53 -20.24
C TYR A 41 -0.03 -4.76 -18.71
N PHE A 42 1.15 -4.65 -18.11
CA PHE A 42 1.36 -5.03 -16.71
C PHE A 42 1.78 -3.87 -15.78
N ASP A 43 2.22 -2.73 -16.31
CA ASP A 43 2.77 -1.65 -15.46
C ASP A 43 1.70 -0.73 -14.84
N HIS A 44 0.51 -0.62 -15.43
CA HIS A 44 -0.55 0.24 -14.89
C HIS A 44 -1.12 -0.23 -13.54
N PRO A 45 -1.54 -1.50 -13.34
CA PRO A 45 -2.10 -1.90 -12.06
C PRO A 45 -1.06 -1.91 -10.92
N VAL A 46 0.23 -2.10 -11.21
CA VAL A 46 1.27 -2.10 -10.17
C VAL A 46 1.59 -0.68 -9.72
N LEU A 47 1.82 0.25 -10.66
CA LEU A 47 2.05 1.65 -10.32
C LEU A 47 0.83 2.29 -9.68
N ASP A 48 -0.38 2.00 -10.15
CA ASP A 48 -1.60 2.54 -9.55
C ASP A 48 -1.81 2.03 -8.12
N ASN A 49 -1.43 0.78 -7.83
CA ASN A 49 -1.46 0.25 -6.47
C ASN A 49 -0.41 0.90 -5.57
N GLU A 50 0.82 1.09 -6.06
CA GLU A 50 1.89 1.74 -5.30
C GLU A 50 1.54 3.22 -5.02
N ILE A 51 0.97 3.92 -6.00
CA ILE A 51 0.46 5.29 -5.81
C ILE A 51 -0.66 5.31 -4.77
N LYS A 52 -1.59 4.35 -4.82
CA LYS A 52 -2.69 4.26 -3.87
C LYS A 52 -2.19 3.98 -2.44
N GLU A 53 -1.24 3.06 -2.27
CA GLU A 53 -0.63 2.76 -0.97
C GLU A 53 0.09 3.99 -0.40
N LEU A 54 0.84 4.72 -1.23
CA LEU A 54 1.51 5.95 -0.83
C LEU A 54 0.52 7.05 -0.43
N GLU A 55 -0.59 7.21 -1.15
CA GLU A 55 -1.63 8.19 -0.82
C GLU A 55 -2.37 7.82 0.48
N GLU A 56 -2.69 6.54 0.69
CA GLU A 56 -3.30 6.05 1.94
C GLU A 56 -2.38 6.28 3.15
N ASN A 57 -1.09 5.97 3.01
CA ASN A 57 -0.09 6.22 4.06
C ASN A 57 0.02 7.71 4.37
N LYS A 58 0.07 8.56 3.34
CA LYS A 58 0.09 10.02 3.50
C LYS A 58 -1.15 10.52 4.23
N GLU A 59 -2.34 10.04 3.87
CA GLU A 59 -3.58 10.44 4.53
C GLU A 59 -3.60 10.01 6.00
N TYR A 60 -3.13 8.79 6.30
CA TYR A 60 -2.97 8.29 7.66
C TYR A 60 -2.09 9.21 8.51
N TYR A 61 -0.89 9.55 8.04
CA TYR A 61 0.03 10.42 8.78
C TYR A 61 -0.52 11.84 8.93
N VAL A 62 -1.16 12.40 7.90
CA VAL A 62 -1.79 13.73 8.00
C VAL A 62 -2.89 13.75 9.06
N LYS A 63 -3.68 12.68 9.16
CA LYS A 63 -4.72 12.54 10.19
C LYS A 63 -4.12 12.41 11.58
N GLU A 64 -3.05 11.64 11.74
CA GLU A 64 -2.34 11.47 13.01
C GLU A 64 -1.71 12.79 13.46
N ILE A 65 -1.02 13.51 12.57
CA ILE A 65 -0.48 14.85 12.84
C ILE A 65 -1.57 15.83 13.27
N ARG A 66 -2.75 15.81 12.64
CA ARG A 66 -3.87 16.68 13.05
C ARG A 66 -4.36 16.32 14.46
N LYS A 67 -4.49 15.04 14.76
CA LYS A 67 -4.87 14.56 16.10
C LYS A 67 -3.84 15.01 17.14
N ASP A 68 -2.56 14.80 16.87
CA ASP A 68 -1.47 15.16 17.77
C ASP A 68 -1.36 16.67 17.94
N SER A 69 -1.55 17.46 16.88
CA SER A 69 -1.59 18.92 16.97
C SER A 69 -2.70 19.41 17.90
N THR A 70 -3.83 18.69 17.94
CA THR A 70 -4.95 19.01 18.83
C THR A 70 -4.61 18.63 20.28
N SER A 71 -4.00 17.47 20.49
CA SER A 71 -3.50 17.03 21.80
C SER A 71 -2.44 17.99 22.34
N ILE A 72 -1.50 18.44 21.51
CA ILE A 72 -0.46 19.43 21.88
C ILE A 72 -1.11 20.76 22.29
N LYS A 73 -2.13 21.23 21.55
CA LYS A 73 -2.87 22.44 21.95
C LYS A 73 -3.56 22.28 23.30
N GLN A 74 -4.09 21.09 23.60
CA GLN A 74 -4.67 20.81 24.91
C GLN A 74 -3.58 20.85 26.00
N LEU A 75 -2.39 20.31 25.74
CA LEU A 75 -1.19 20.34 26.60
C LEU A 75 -0.49 21.71 26.70
N GLN A 76 -0.98 22.76 26.03
CA GLN A 76 -0.49 24.12 26.30
C GLN A 76 -1.13 24.74 27.53
N ASN A 77 -2.26 24.19 28.00
CA ASN A 77 -2.89 24.67 29.23
C ASN A 77 -2.26 23.97 30.44
N PRO A 78 -1.75 24.72 31.43
CA PRO A 78 -1.06 24.13 32.59
C PRO A 78 -1.93 23.11 33.33
N ASP A 79 -3.23 23.37 33.47
CA ASP A 79 -4.18 22.46 34.14
C ASP A 79 -4.35 21.13 33.39
N GLN A 80 -4.40 21.16 32.05
CA GLN A 80 -4.53 19.96 31.23
C GLN A 80 -3.24 19.15 31.19
N THR A 81 -2.09 19.83 31.22
CA THR A 81 -0.77 19.20 31.28
C THR A 81 -0.53 18.52 32.61
N GLU A 82 -0.89 19.16 33.73
CA GLU A 82 -0.82 18.53 35.05
C GLU A 82 -1.72 17.29 35.11
N LYS A 83 -2.95 17.39 34.61
CA LYS A 83 -3.87 16.25 34.53
C LYS A 83 -3.27 15.09 33.71
N TYR A 84 -2.73 15.38 32.52
CA TYR A 84 -2.11 14.36 31.67
C TYR A 84 -0.88 13.72 32.32
N ALA A 85 -0.03 14.51 32.97
CA ALA A 85 1.15 14.02 33.69
C ALA A 85 0.77 13.11 34.86
N ARG A 86 -0.31 13.44 35.58
CA ARG A 86 -0.84 12.62 36.70
C ARG A 86 -1.48 11.31 36.21
N GLU A 87 -2.28 11.35 35.15
CA GLU A 87 -3.01 10.18 34.65
C GLU A 87 -2.11 9.19 33.86
N LYS A 88 -1.14 9.70 33.08
CA LYS A 88 -0.29 8.85 32.23
C LYS A 88 1.04 8.48 32.85
N TYR A 89 1.64 9.38 33.62
CA TYR A 89 2.98 9.21 34.16
C TYR A 89 3.02 9.16 35.69
N TYR A 90 1.86 9.24 36.36
CA TYR A 90 1.75 9.23 37.83
C TYR A 90 2.69 10.25 38.49
N MET A 91 2.89 11.41 37.84
CA MET A 91 3.71 12.49 38.41
C MET A 91 3.06 13.04 39.69
N LYS A 92 3.88 13.25 40.72
CA LYS A 92 3.49 13.81 42.02
C LYS A 92 4.28 15.07 42.37
N ARG A 93 3.71 15.90 43.26
CA ARG A 93 4.49 16.93 43.97
C ARG A 93 5.28 16.31 45.11
N GLU A 94 6.27 17.03 45.62
CA GLU A 94 7.12 16.54 46.72
C GLU A 94 6.36 16.29 48.03
N ASP A 95 5.22 16.96 48.21
CA ASP A 95 4.34 16.88 49.37
C ASP A 95 3.12 15.95 49.18
N GLU A 96 3.09 15.15 48.11
CA GLU A 96 1.98 14.24 47.79
C GLU A 96 2.42 12.75 47.79
N ASP A 97 1.57 11.89 48.36
CA ASP A 97 1.71 10.43 48.34
C ASP A 97 0.69 9.79 47.38
N ILE A 98 1.17 8.93 46.48
CA ILE A 98 0.36 8.21 45.48
C ILE A 98 0.17 6.76 45.93
N TYR A 99 -1.07 6.28 45.91
CA TYR A 99 -1.43 4.88 46.13
C TYR A 99 -1.99 4.29 44.83
N ILE A 100 -1.41 3.19 44.34
CA ILE A 100 -1.94 2.40 43.22
C ILE A 100 -2.66 1.20 43.83
N ILE A 101 -3.99 1.13 43.66
CA ILE A 101 -4.80 0.02 44.16
C ILE A 101 -5.06 -0.92 42.98
N GLU A 102 -4.38 -2.05 42.99
CA GLU A 102 -4.63 -3.14 42.05
C GLU A 102 -5.60 -4.12 42.70
N PHE A 103 -6.73 -4.36 42.05
CA PHE A 103 -7.64 -5.43 42.45
C PHE A 103 -7.20 -6.70 41.74
N GLU A 104 -6.62 -7.64 42.46
CA GLU A 104 -6.56 -9.02 41.99
C GLU A 104 -7.99 -9.54 41.97
N GLU A 105 -8.59 -9.65 40.79
CA GLU A 105 -9.79 -10.48 40.64
C GLU A 105 -9.37 -11.90 41.07
N GLU A 106 -9.98 -12.40 42.14
CA GLU A 106 -9.78 -13.77 42.62
C GLU A 106 -9.97 -14.74 41.44
N VAL A 107 -8.87 -15.28 40.92
CA VAL A 107 -8.88 -16.30 39.89
C VAL A 107 -9.53 -17.54 40.50
N PRO A 108 -10.67 -18.05 39.98
CA PRO A 108 -11.24 -19.28 40.49
C PRO A 108 -10.21 -20.41 40.36
N GLU A 109 -9.98 -21.16 41.44
CA GLU A 109 -8.93 -22.18 41.58
C GLU A 109 -8.98 -23.38 40.59
N GLU A 110 -9.81 -23.34 39.54
CA GLU A 110 -9.96 -24.45 38.60
C GLU A 110 -8.82 -24.57 37.56
N GLN A 111 -7.94 -23.56 37.41
CA GLN A 111 -6.90 -23.55 36.37
C GLN A 111 -5.46 -23.79 36.87
N THR A 112 -5.24 -23.96 38.18
CA THR A 112 -3.90 -24.23 38.74
C THR A 112 -3.52 -25.72 38.65
N THR A 113 -4.50 -26.62 38.60
CA THR A 113 -4.25 -28.08 38.60
C THR A 113 -3.91 -28.65 37.22
N SER A 114 -4.29 -27.99 36.11
CA SER A 114 -4.08 -28.55 34.75
C SER A 114 -2.71 -28.25 34.14
N LYS A 115 -1.92 -27.36 34.74
CA LYS A 115 -0.56 -27.02 34.27
C LYS A 115 0.56 -27.77 35.01
N ALA A 116 0.21 -28.65 35.95
CA ALA A 116 1.14 -29.44 36.75
C ALA A 116 1.19 -30.93 36.37
N LEU A 117 0.82 -31.28 35.13
CA LEU A 117 1.05 -32.59 34.52
C LEU A 117 1.80 -32.44 33.18
#